data_AF-A0A7W0HLC5-F1
#
_entry.id   AF-A0A7W0HLC5-F1
#
_cell.length_a   1.000
_cell.length_b   1.000
_cell.length_c   1.000
_cell.angle_alpha   90.00
_cell.angle_beta   90.00
_cell.angle_gamma   90.00
#
_symmetry.space_group_name_H-M   'P 1'
#
loop_
_entity.id
_entity.type
_entity.pdbx_description
1 polymer ?
#
loop_
_entity_poly.entity_id
_entity_poly.type
_entity_poly.pdbx_seq_one_letter_code
_entity_poly.pdbx_strand_id
1 'polypeptide(L)'
;MRISLHFICLLVILCISCPGCRSTAFVDVQNYVHDNYAQSSDPASSAKGIDFAVHSSNAQYAVLTEAQTPGHPGTLADTWYVICVRKTQGRWQVIYDLTRSDVPAEAELKHIRQTFPKDFPKALLPAYWQKLLNGA
;
A
#
# COMPACT_ATOMS: atom_id res chain seq x y z
N MET A 1 43.05 -10.48 -40.35
CA MET A 1 41.98 -9.80 -39.58
C MET A 1 42.03 -10.33 -38.15
N ARG A 2 42.62 -9.58 -37.22
CA ARG A 2 42.64 -9.89 -35.78
C ARG A 2 41.70 -8.90 -35.10
N ILE A 3 40.49 -9.34 -34.77
CA ILE A 3 39.53 -8.54 -34.01
C ILE A 3 40.03 -8.48 -32.57
N SER A 4 40.42 -7.29 -32.13
CA SER A 4 41.04 -7.04 -30.83
C SER A 4 40.01 -7.18 -29.71
N LEU A 5 40.22 -8.17 -28.82
CA LEU A 5 39.38 -8.46 -27.64
C LEU A 5 39.23 -7.27 -26.66
N HIS A 6 40.00 -6.20 -26.82
CA HIS A 6 39.98 -5.05 -25.91
C HIS A 6 38.75 -4.15 -26.10
N PHE A 7 38.05 -4.25 -27.23
CA PHE A 7 36.86 -3.43 -27.49
C PHE A 7 35.58 -3.93 -26.81
N ILE A 8 35.53 -5.22 -26.43
CA ILE A 8 34.34 -5.82 -25.81
C ILE A 8 34.28 -5.49 -24.31
N CYS A 9 35.42 -5.28 -23.65
CA CYS A 9 35.45 -4.96 -22.22
C CYS A 9 34.93 -3.55 -21.87
N LEU A 10 34.93 -2.61 -22.83
CA LEU A 10 34.48 -1.24 -22.59
C LEU A 10 32.96 -1.05 -22.69
N LEU A 11 32.22 -2.00 -23.28
CA LEU A 11 30.77 -1.89 -23.42
C LEU A 11 29.98 -2.40 -22.20
N VAL A 12 30.63 -3.10 -21.26
CA VAL A 12 29.95 -3.75 -20.12
C VAL A 12 29.92 -2.86 -18.86
N ILE A 13 30.70 -1.78 -18.83
CA ILE A 13 30.85 -0.96 -17.60
C ILE A 13 29.87 0.24 -17.54
N LEU A 14 29.13 0.53 -18.62
CA LEU A 14 28.28 1.74 -18.70
C LEU A 14 26.80 1.57 -18.32
N CYS A 15 26.42 0.52 -17.58
CA CYS A 15 25.01 0.29 -17.17
C CYS A 15 24.73 0.36 -15.66
N ILE A 16 25.70 0.63 -14.79
CA ILE A 16 25.49 0.48 -13.33
C ILE A 16 25.18 1.81 -12.61
N SER A 17 25.30 2.96 -13.27
CA SER A 17 25.10 4.26 -12.62
C SER A 17 23.72 4.85 -12.92
N CYS A 18 22.65 4.18 -12.48
CA CYS A 18 21.34 4.82 -12.38
C CYS A 18 21.08 5.19 -10.91
N PRO A 19 21.52 6.37 -10.43
CA PRO A 19 21.29 6.82 -9.05
C PRO A 19 19.82 7.07 -8.70
N GLY A 20 18.89 6.81 -9.63
CA GLY A 20 17.44 6.84 -9.42
C GLY A 20 16.82 5.48 -9.10
N CYS A 21 17.55 4.37 -9.18
CA CYS A 21 17.03 3.05 -8.79
C CYS A 21 17.11 2.92 -7.26
N ARG A 22 16.28 3.71 -6.55
CA ARG A 22 15.95 3.41 -5.17
C ARG A 22 15.33 2.02 -5.19
N SER A 23 16.07 1.04 -4.69
CA SER A 23 15.53 -0.23 -4.25
C SER A 23 14.43 0.12 -3.25
N THR A 24 13.20 0.18 -3.72
CA THR A 24 12.03 0.21 -2.84
C THR A 24 12.12 -1.13 -2.12
N ALA A 25 12.62 -1.11 -0.89
CA ALA A 25 12.65 -2.29 -0.05
C ALA A 25 11.26 -2.92 -0.14
N PHE A 26 11.22 -4.17 -0.63
CA PHE A 26 9.99 -4.90 -0.77
C PHE A 26 9.46 -5.12 0.64
N VAL A 27 8.53 -4.29 1.07
CA VAL A 27 7.84 -4.52 2.33
C VAL A 27 6.74 -5.52 2.01
N ASP A 28 6.93 -6.75 2.51
CA ASP A 28 5.86 -7.72 2.53
C ASP A 28 4.69 -7.13 3.31
N VAL A 29 3.49 -7.22 2.77
CA VAL A 29 2.27 -6.68 3.40
C VAL A 29 2.10 -7.21 4.83
N GLN A 30 2.43 -8.48 5.08
CA GLN A 30 2.33 -9.07 6.41
C GLN A 30 3.32 -8.43 7.37
N ASN A 31 4.57 -8.22 6.93
CA ASN A 31 5.57 -7.53 7.73
C ASN A 31 5.17 -6.08 7.98
N TYR A 32 4.63 -5.39 6.97
CA TYR A 32 4.13 -4.03 7.14
C TYR A 32 3.03 -3.96 8.21
N VAL A 33 2.05 -4.86 8.12
CA VAL A 33 0.95 -4.90 9.08
C VAL A 33 1.48 -5.23 10.48
N HIS A 34 2.38 -6.22 10.59
CA HIS A 34 2.97 -6.60 11.87
C HIS A 34 3.78 -5.44 12.48
N ASP A 35 4.70 -4.85 11.73
CA ASP A 35 5.61 -3.82 12.24
C ASP A 35 4.88 -2.53 12.64
N ASN A 36 3.77 -2.19 11.96
CA ASN A 36 3.02 -0.95 12.21
C ASN A 36 1.79 -1.14 13.11
N TYR A 37 1.23 -2.35 13.19
CA TYR A 37 -0.07 -2.61 13.85
C TYR A 37 -0.09 -3.79 14.82
N ALA A 38 0.99 -4.59 14.95
CA ALA A 38 1.00 -5.73 15.89
C ALA A 38 0.89 -5.33 17.37
N GLN A 39 1.12 -4.06 17.73
CA GLN A 39 0.92 -3.60 19.10
C GLN A 39 -0.57 -3.44 19.47
N SER A 40 -1.49 -3.35 18.49
CA SER A 40 -2.91 -3.12 18.76
C SER A 40 -3.78 -4.37 18.67
N SER A 41 -3.22 -5.52 18.32
CA SER A 41 -3.95 -6.78 18.24
C SER A 41 -3.57 -7.69 19.40
N ASP A 42 -4.57 -8.11 20.17
CA ASP A 42 -4.48 -9.28 21.03
C ASP A 42 -3.83 -10.42 20.22
N PRO A 43 -2.73 -11.06 20.67
CA PRO A 43 -2.06 -12.12 19.91
C PRO A 43 -2.99 -13.29 19.52
N ALA A 44 -4.14 -13.41 20.19
CA ALA A 44 -5.19 -14.36 19.82
C ALA A 44 -6.00 -13.97 18.55
N SER A 45 -6.09 -12.69 18.19
CA SER A 45 -6.81 -12.22 16.99
C SER A 45 -5.95 -12.23 15.73
N SER A 46 -4.63 -12.07 15.86
CA SER A 46 -3.67 -12.09 14.74
C SER A 46 -3.49 -13.50 14.12
N ALA A 47 -3.89 -14.56 14.82
CA ALA A 47 -3.77 -15.95 14.38
C ALA A 47 -5.03 -16.49 13.66
N LYS A 48 -6.19 -15.83 13.78
CA LYS A 48 -7.33 -16.10 12.89
C LYS A 48 -7.00 -15.44 11.58
N GLY A 49 -6.46 -16.24 10.66
CA GLY A 49 -5.92 -15.83 9.37
C GLY A 49 -6.66 -14.63 8.84
N ILE A 50 -5.91 -13.54 8.64
CA ILE A 50 -6.45 -12.26 8.20
C ILE A 50 -7.30 -12.56 6.97
N ASP A 51 -8.61 -12.57 7.16
CA ASP A 51 -9.56 -12.83 6.11
C ASP A 51 -9.64 -11.50 5.36
N PHE A 52 -8.60 -11.23 4.58
CA PHE A 52 -8.47 -10.01 3.83
C PHE A 52 -9.67 -9.97 2.91
N ALA A 53 -10.61 -9.06 3.18
CA ALA A 53 -11.65 -8.70 2.23
C ALA A 53 -10.98 -7.94 1.08
N VAL A 54 -10.26 -8.69 0.23
CA VAL A 54 -9.57 -8.19 -0.94
C VAL A 54 -10.64 -7.83 -1.95
N HIS A 55 -11.04 -6.57 -1.92
CA HIS A 55 -11.77 -5.99 -3.04
C HIS A 55 -10.73 -5.79 -4.15
N SER A 56 -10.77 -6.63 -5.19
CA SER A 56 -9.90 -6.53 -6.36
C SER A 56 -10.75 -6.24 -7.58
N SER A 57 -10.53 -5.10 -8.23
CA SER A 57 -11.23 -4.80 -9.49
C SER A 57 -10.46 -5.34 -10.70
N ASN A 58 -9.12 -5.32 -10.68
CA ASN A 58 -8.29 -5.50 -11.88
C ASN A 58 -7.05 -6.41 -11.68
N ALA A 59 -7.03 -7.27 -10.66
CA ALA A 59 -5.90 -8.15 -10.27
C ALA A 59 -4.56 -7.44 -9.90
N GLN A 60 -4.43 -6.13 -10.16
CA GLN A 60 -3.26 -5.32 -9.87
C GLN A 60 -3.39 -4.45 -8.61
N TYR A 61 -4.61 -4.18 -8.15
CA TYR A 61 -4.88 -3.34 -6.99
C TYR A 61 -5.77 -4.08 -6.01
N ALA A 62 -5.52 -3.84 -4.72
CA ALA A 62 -6.37 -4.29 -3.65
C ALA A 62 -6.36 -3.27 -2.50
N VAL A 63 -7.40 -3.32 -1.68
CA VAL A 63 -7.43 -2.65 -0.39
C VAL A 63 -7.53 -3.72 0.68
N LEU A 64 -6.70 -3.60 1.70
CA LEU A 64 -6.78 -4.40 2.90
C LEU A 64 -7.53 -3.58 3.93
N THR A 65 -8.67 -4.12 4.32
CA THR A 65 -9.50 -3.58 5.40
C THR A 65 -9.79 -4.69 6.39
N GLU A 66 -9.72 -4.39 7.68
CA GLU A 66 -10.32 -5.27 8.68
C GLU A 66 -11.86 -5.08 8.66
N ALA A 67 -12.60 -6.18 8.64
CA ALA A 67 -14.06 -6.17 8.68
C ALA A 67 -14.56 -6.02 10.13
N GLN A 68 -15.58 -5.21 10.36
CA GLN A 68 -16.23 -5.08 11.68
C GLN A 68 -16.85 -6.41 12.07
N THR A 69 -16.67 -6.77 13.33
CA THR A 69 -17.83 -7.13 14.16
C THR A 69 -18.58 -5.84 14.56
N PRO A 70 -19.92 -5.77 14.44
CA PRO A 70 -20.68 -4.55 14.67
C PRO A 70 -20.43 -3.99 16.08
N GLY A 71 -19.93 -2.77 16.16
CA GLY A 71 -19.66 -2.06 17.41
C GLY A 71 -20.93 -1.63 18.15
N HIS A 72 -20.85 -1.52 19.48
CA HIS A 72 -21.93 -1.02 20.33
C HIS A 72 -22.33 0.43 19.97
N PRO A 73 -23.62 0.81 20.09
CA PRO A 73 -24.05 2.18 19.86
C PRO A 73 -23.42 3.13 20.88
N GLY A 74 -22.58 4.06 20.41
CA GLY A 74 -21.89 5.06 21.23
C GLY A 74 -20.38 5.10 21.05
N THR A 75 -19.79 4.08 20.44
CA THR A 75 -18.37 4.06 20.03
C THR A 75 -18.28 4.23 18.52
N LEU A 76 -17.53 5.25 18.06
CA LEU A 76 -17.01 5.23 16.69
C LEU A 76 -16.25 3.91 16.56
N ALA A 77 -16.51 3.16 15.49
CA ALA A 77 -15.83 1.89 15.27
C ALA A 77 -14.31 2.11 15.32
N ASP A 78 -13.68 1.56 16.36
CA ASP A 78 -12.25 1.71 16.62
C ASP A 78 -11.47 1.23 15.40
N THR A 79 -10.61 2.10 14.90
CA THR A 79 -10.43 2.17 13.47
C THR A 79 -9.53 1.08 12.90
N TRP A 80 -10.06 0.49 11.84
CA TRP A 80 -9.41 -0.46 10.96
C TRP A 80 -8.27 0.14 10.17
N TYR A 81 -7.30 -0.71 9.85
CA TYR A 81 -6.36 -0.38 8.80
C TYR A 81 -7.05 -0.30 7.43
N VAL A 82 -6.68 0.70 6.64
CA VAL A 82 -7.10 0.86 5.24
C VAL A 82 -5.84 0.97 4.41
N ILE A 83 -5.29 -0.18 4.04
CA ILE A 83 -3.99 -0.25 3.36
C ILE A 83 -4.23 -0.51 1.89
N CYS A 84 -3.80 0.43 1.04
CA CYS A 84 -3.84 0.29 -0.40
C CYS A 84 -2.60 -0.47 -0.86
N VAL A 85 -2.81 -1.55 -1.60
CA VAL A 85 -1.72 -2.37 -2.14
C VAL A 85 -1.80 -2.49 -3.66
N ARG A 86 -0.62 -2.64 -4.28
CA ARG A 86 -0.45 -2.90 -5.71
C ARG A 86 0.36 -4.17 -5.92
N LYS A 87 0.00 -4.96 -6.92
CA LYS A 87 0.77 -6.13 -7.36
C LYS A 87 1.82 -5.71 -8.37
N THR A 88 3.10 -5.88 -8.03
CA THR A 88 4.26 -5.59 -8.88
C THR A 88 5.11 -6.85 -8.99
N GLN A 89 5.38 -7.32 -10.21
CA GLN A 89 6.20 -8.53 -10.45
C GLN A 89 5.74 -9.76 -9.63
N GLY A 90 4.42 -9.95 -9.53
CA GLY A 90 3.83 -11.07 -8.82
C GLY A 90 3.69 -10.90 -7.30
N ARG A 91 4.21 -9.81 -6.71
CA ARG A 91 4.18 -9.55 -5.26
C ARG A 91 3.29 -8.36 -4.92
N TRP A 92 2.57 -8.43 -3.80
CA TRP A 92 1.82 -7.30 -3.27
C TRP A 92 2.76 -6.35 -2.53
N GLN A 93 2.55 -5.06 -2.73
CA GLN A 93 3.32 -3.98 -2.12
C GLN A 93 2.36 -2.93 -1.58
N VAL A 94 2.66 -2.40 -0.39
CA VAL A 94 1.94 -1.24 0.14
C VAL A 94 2.32 -0.01 -0.66
N ILE A 95 1.29 0.67 -1.21
CA ILE A 95 1.47 1.90 -2.01
C ILE A 95 0.91 3.13 -1.31
N TYR A 96 -0.03 2.95 -0.38
CA TYR A 96 -0.57 4.02 0.42
C TYR A 96 -1.21 3.45 1.68
N ASP A 97 -1.07 4.14 2.80
CA ASP A 97 -1.75 3.81 4.05
C ASP A 97 -2.73 4.91 4.42
N LEU A 98 -4.01 4.56 4.53
CA LEU A 98 -5.12 5.43 4.91
C LEU A 98 -5.66 5.06 6.30
N THR A 99 -4.92 4.29 7.08
CA THR A 99 -5.28 3.93 8.46
C THR A 99 -5.18 5.15 9.36
N ARG A 100 -6.25 5.42 10.11
CA ARG A 100 -6.32 6.57 11.02
C ARG A 100 -7.55 6.47 11.93
N SER A 101 -7.45 6.94 13.16
CA SER A 101 -8.57 6.93 14.12
C SER A 101 -9.44 8.18 14.10
N ASP A 102 -9.08 9.18 13.29
CA ASP A 102 -9.70 10.51 13.28
C ASP A 102 -10.12 10.95 11.87
N VAL A 103 -10.88 12.05 11.80
CA VAL A 103 -11.23 12.71 10.54
C VAL A 103 -10.11 13.67 10.14
N PRO A 104 -9.52 13.53 8.93
CA PRO A 104 -8.46 14.42 8.50
C PRO A 104 -8.90 15.87 8.37
N ALA A 105 -8.01 16.77 8.78
CA ALA A 105 -8.18 18.20 8.53
C ALA A 105 -8.09 18.50 7.02
N GLU A 106 -8.69 19.60 6.55
CA GLU A 106 -8.75 19.91 5.11
C GLU A 106 -7.36 20.07 4.46
N ALA A 107 -6.38 20.61 5.19
CA ALA A 107 -5.01 20.72 4.70
C ALA A 107 -4.36 19.35 4.47
N GLU A 108 -4.65 18.38 5.34
CA GLU A 108 -4.20 17.00 5.23
C GLU A 108 -4.94 16.30 4.08
N LEU A 109 -6.26 16.47 3.95
CA LEU A 109 -7.03 15.96 2.82
C LEU A 109 -6.50 16.47 1.48
N LYS A 110 -6.15 17.76 1.40
CA LYS A 110 -5.54 18.33 0.20
C LYS A 110 -4.21 17.63 -0.12
N HIS A 111 -3.37 17.39 0.89
CA HIS A 111 -2.12 16.67 0.71
C HIS A 111 -2.37 15.24 0.23
N ILE A 112 -3.25 14.49 0.90
CA ILE A 112 -3.63 13.11 0.52
C ILE A 112 -4.16 13.10 -0.92
N ARG A 113 -5.07 13.99 -1.30
CA ARG A 113 -5.59 14.06 -2.69
C ARG A 113 -4.48 14.31 -3.72
N GLN A 114 -3.43 15.05 -3.35
CA GLN A 114 -2.30 15.34 -4.23
C GLN A 114 -1.35 14.15 -4.37
N THR A 115 -1.06 13.44 -3.28
CA THR A 115 -0.09 12.34 -3.24
C THR A 115 -0.70 10.98 -3.52
N PHE A 116 -2.02 10.82 -3.36
CA PHE A 116 -2.71 9.55 -3.59
C PHE A 116 -2.57 9.10 -5.06
N PRO A 117 -2.25 7.82 -5.31
CA PRO A 117 -2.02 7.33 -6.67
C PRO A 117 -3.24 7.55 -7.57
N LYS A 118 -3.04 8.27 -8.69
CA LYS A 118 -4.13 8.70 -9.58
C LYS A 118 -4.79 7.55 -10.33
N ASP A 119 -4.05 6.46 -10.53
CA ASP A 119 -4.48 5.24 -11.20
C ASP A 119 -5.11 4.22 -10.25
N PHE A 120 -5.13 4.49 -8.94
CA PHE A 120 -5.77 3.59 -7.98
C PHE A 120 -7.30 3.62 -8.13
N PRO A 121 -7.96 2.45 -8.29
CA PRO A 121 -9.41 2.38 -8.44
C PRO A 121 -10.08 2.71 -7.10
N LYS A 122 -10.49 3.97 -6.92
CA LYS A 122 -11.12 4.45 -5.67
C LYS A 122 -12.36 3.65 -5.27
N ALA A 123 -13.05 3.00 -6.21
CA ALA A 123 -14.19 2.12 -5.91
C ALA A 123 -13.84 0.95 -4.96
N LEU A 124 -12.55 0.60 -4.82
CA LEU A 124 -12.08 -0.41 -3.85
C LEU A 124 -11.99 0.12 -2.43
N LEU A 125 -11.97 1.44 -2.24
CA LEU A 125 -11.86 2.06 -0.92
C LEU A 125 -13.18 1.94 -0.15
N PRO A 126 -13.16 1.97 1.18
CA PRO A 126 -14.38 2.17 1.97
C PRO A 126 -15.13 3.44 1.52
N ALA A 127 -16.47 3.41 1.59
CA ALA A 127 -17.33 4.51 1.12
C ALA A 127 -16.95 5.89 1.70
N TYR A 128 -16.49 5.91 2.96
CA TYR A 128 -15.96 7.11 3.60
C TYR A 128 -14.80 7.74 2.82
N TRP A 129 -13.77 6.96 2.50
CA TRP A 129 -12.61 7.41 1.75
C TRP A 129 -12.95 7.75 0.30
N GLN A 130 -13.88 7.02 -0.33
CA GLN A 130 -14.37 7.37 -1.66
C GLN A 130 -14.93 8.80 -1.67
N LYS A 131 -15.77 9.14 -0.70
CA LYS A 131 -16.37 10.48 -0.60
C LYS A 131 -15.32 11.56 -0.39
N LEU A 132 -14.37 11.36 0.54
CA LEU A 132 -13.32 12.33 0.85
C LEU A 132 -12.37 12.60 -0.34
N LEU A 133 -12.04 11.55 -1.10
CA LEU A 133 -11.10 11.64 -2.22
C LEU A 133 -11.77 12.02 -3.55
N ASN A 134 -13.10 11.99 -3.63
CA ASN A 134 -13.85 12.43 -4.81
C ASN A 134 -14.41 13.85 -4.68
N GLY A 135 -14.53 14.39 -3.46
CA GLY A 135 -15.06 15.73 -3.21
C GLY A 135 -14.08 16.88 -3.44
N ALA A 136 -13.32 16.86 -4.54
CA ALA A 136 -12.49 17.97 -4.99
C ALA A 136 -13.16 18.76 -6.12
#